data_AF-A0A971BDL6-F1
#
_entry.id   AF-A0A971BDL6-F1
#
_cell.length_a   1.000
_cell.length_b   1.000
_cell.length_c   1.000
_cell.angle_alpha   90.00
_cell.angle_beta   90.00
_cell.angle_gamma   90.00
#
_symmetry.space_group_name_H-M   'P 1'
#
loop_
_entity.id
_entity.type
_entity.pdbx_description
1 polymer ?
#
loop_
_entity_poly.entity_id
_entity_poly.type
_entity_poly.pdbx_seq_one_letter_code
_entity_poly.pdbx_strand_id
1 'polypeptide(L)' 'MSGRTLALSGALALVAILGALTLRVMFVYGIDVLVVISLAIVAFVGFGVIGALRHPPEG' A
#
# COMPACT_ATOMS: atom_id res chain seq x y z
N MET A 1 18.89 8.28 -10.23
CA MET A 1 17.52 8.01 -9.74
C MET A 1 16.78 9.33 -9.65
N SER A 2 15.64 9.49 -10.32
CA SER A 2 14.87 10.73 -10.28
C SER A 2 14.20 10.90 -8.90
N GLY A 3 14.03 12.14 -8.43
CA GLY A 3 13.37 12.42 -7.14
C GLY A 3 11.97 11.80 -7.03
N ARG A 4 11.29 11.64 -8.17
CA ARG A 4 10.00 10.96 -8.28
C ARG A 4 10.07 9.46 -7.94
N THR A 5 11.09 8.74 -8.38
CA THR A 5 11.27 7.31 -8.03
C THR A 5 11.51 7.16 -6.53
N LEU A 6 12.28 8.06 -5.92
CA LEU A 6 12.51 8.10 -4.47
C LEU A 6 11.19 8.32 -3.71
N ALA A 7 10.40 9.32 -4.10
CA ALA A 7 9.09 9.58 -3.50
C ALA A 7 8.12 8.39 -3.63
N LEU A 8 8.03 7.79 -4.82
CA LEU A 8 7.17 6.63 -5.06
C LEU A 8 7.63 5.39 -4.27
N SER A 9 8.94 5.16 -4.14
CA SER A 9 9.46 4.07 -3.31
C SER A 9 9.17 4.27 -1.82
N GLY A 10 9.26 5.51 -1.33
CA GLY A 10 8.90 5.85 0.06
C GLY A 10 7.41 5.64 0.33
N ALA A 11 6.56 6.07 -0.59
CA ALA A 11 5.11 5.82 -0.52
C ALA A 11 4.80 4.31 -0.53
N LEU A 12 5.47 3.53 -1.39
CA LEU A 12 5.28 2.08 -1.44
C LEU A 12 5.69 1.40 -0.12
N ALA A 13 6.81 1.82 0.47
CA ALA A 13 7.26 1.29 1.75
C ALA A 13 6.24 1.56 2.87
N LEU A 14 5.68 2.77 2.94
CA LEU A 14 4.65 3.13 3.91
C LEU A 14 3.37 2.29 3.75
N VAL A 15 2.93 2.07 2.52
CA VAL A 15 1.75 1.26 2.22
C VAL A 15 1.98 -0.22 2.58
N ALA A 16 3.18 -0.73 2.31
CA ALA A 16 3.56 -2.09 2.71
C ALA A 16 3.57 -2.26 4.24
N ILE A 17 4.08 -1.27 4.98
CA ILE A 17 4.05 -1.25 6.45
C ILE A 17 2.59 -1.25 6.94
N LEU A 18 1.76 -0.35 6.44
CA LEU A 18 0.34 -0.28 6.81
C LEU A 18 -0.38 -1.60 6.54
N GLY A 19 -0.14 -2.23 5.38
CA GLY A 19 -0.71 -3.53 5.07
C GLY A 19 -0.25 -4.63 6.01
N ALA A 20 1.03 -4.66 6.37
CA ALA A 20 1.55 -5.62 7.35
C ALA A 20 0.93 -5.42 8.74
N LEU A 21 0.73 -4.17 9.17
CA LEU A 21 0.05 -3.87 10.43
C LEU A 21 -1.43 -4.30 10.38
N THR A 22 -2.15 -4.06 9.29
CA THR A 22 -3.54 -4.52 9.13
C THR A 22 -3.64 -6.04 9.16
N LEU A 23 -2.74 -6.75 8.47
CA LEU A 23 -2.66 -8.21 8.53
C LEU A 23 -2.36 -8.71 9.95
N ARG A 24 -1.44 -8.04 10.68
CA ARG A 24 -1.15 -8.39 12.07
C ARG A 24 -2.38 -8.22 12.96
N VAL A 25 -3.13 -7.13 12.81
CA VAL A 25 -4.38 -6.89 13.54
C VAL A 25 -5.39 -8.00 13.23
N MET A 26 -5.53 -8.38 11.96
CA MET A 26 -6.40 -9.47 11.52
C MET A 26 -6.06 -10.80 12.22
N PHE A 27 -4.78 -11.15 12.34
CA PHE A 27 -4.35 -12.40 12.98
C PHE A 27 -4.49 -12.38 14.51
N VAL A 28 -4.35 -11.21 15.15
CA VAL A 28 -4.37 -11.09 16.62
C VAL A 28 -5.79 -10.91 17.16
N TYR A 29 -6.60 -10.09 16.52
CA TYR A 29 -7.93 -9.70 17.01
C TYR A 29 -9.08 -10.34 16.22
N GLY A 30 -8.78 -11.00 15.09
CA GLY A 30 -9.77 -11.61 14.21
C GLY A 30 -10.18 -10.73 13.04
N ILE A 31 -11.02 -11.28 12.16
CA ILE A 31 -11.61 -10.54 11.02
C ILE A 31 -12.84 -9.79 11.52
N ASP A 32 -12.75 -8.46 11.57
CA ASP A 32 -13.87 -7.55 11.79
C ASP A 32 -14.10 -6.63 10.59
N VAL A 33 -15.21 -5.89 10.58
CA VAL A 33 -15.61 -5.03 9.46
C VAL A 33 -14.55 -3.95 9.16
N LEU A 34 -13.91 -3.38 10.19
CA LEU A 34 -12.85 -2.39 10.00
C LEU A 34 -11.60 -3.04 9.39
N VAL A 35 -11.25 -4.25 9.80
CA VAL A 35 -10.13 -5.00 9.20
C VAL A 35 -10.38 -5.24 7.71
N VAL A 36 -11.58 -5.66 7.32
CA VAL A 36 -11.93 -5.89 5.91
C VAL A 36 -11.84 -4.60 5.08
N ILE A 37 -12.42 -3.50 5.58
CA ILE A 37 -12.39 -2.20 4.90
C ILE A 37 -10.95 -1.67 4.81
N SER A 38 -10.18 -1.76 5.90
CA SER A 38 -8.77 -1.35 5.93
C SER A 38 -7.93 -2.15 4.92
N LEU A 39 -8.13 -3.47 4.85
CA LEU A 39 -7.44 -4.33 3.90
C LEU A 39 -7.75 -3.95 2.45
N ALA A 40 -9.02 -3.65 2.15
CA ALA A 40 -9.43 -3.19 0.82
C ALA A 40 -8.76 -1.85 0.45
N ILE A 41 -8.74 -0.88 1.36
CA ILE A 41 -8.08 0.42 1.14
C ILE A 41 -6.57 0.22 0.91
N VAL A 42 -5.91 -0.56 1.76
CA VAL A 42 -4.48 -0.89 1.59
C VAL A 42 -4.23 -1.55 0.24
N ALA A 43 -5.09 -2.47 -0.20
CA ALA A 43 -4.96 -3.13 -1.49
C ALA A 43 -5.09 -2.12 -2.64
N PHE A 44 -6.10 -1.24 -2.63
CA PHE A 44 -6.28 -0.19 -3.65
C PHE A 44 -5.08 0.76 -3.71
N VAL A 45 -4.58 1.19 -2.56
CA VAL A 45 -3.42 2.09 -2.49
C VAL A 45 -2.15 1.37 -2.98
N GLY A 46 -1.93 0.12 -2.55
CA GLY A 46 -0.80 -0.70 -2.99
C GLY A 46 -0.80 -0.91 -4.51
N PHE A 47 -1.96 -1.26 -5.07
CA PHE A 47 -2.13 -1.36 -6.52
C PHE A 47 -1.86 -0.03 -7.24
N GLY A 48 -2.36 1.09 -6.70
CA GLY A 48 -2.11 2.42 -7.26
C GLY A 48 -0.62 2.80 -7.29
N VAL A 49 0.11 2.53 -6.21
CA VAL A 49 1.55 2.83 -6.15
C VAL A 49 2.36 1.91 -7.06
N ILE A 50 2.04 0.61 -7.13
CA ILE A 50 2.68 -0.31 -8.08
C ILE A 50 2.40 0.11 -9.53
N GLY A 51 1.16 0.53 -9.83
CA GLY A 51 0.76 1.06 -11.13
C GLY A 51 1.58 2.29 -11.53
N ALA A 52 1.74 3.25 -10.62
CA ALA A 52 2.52 4.47 -10.84
C ALA A 52 4.03 4.22 -11.03
N LEU A 53 4.56 3.12 -10.46
CA LEU A 53 5.94 2.69 -10.67
C LEU A 53 6.13 1.95 -12.00
N ARG A 54 5.14 1.14 -12.42
CA ARG A 54 5.23 0.33 -13.66
C ARG A 54 4.86 1.10 -14.93
N HIS A 55 3.97 2.08 -14.82
CA HIS A 55 3.61 2.99 -15.91
C HIS A 55 4.13 4.37 -15.58
N PRO A 56 5.43 4.64 -15.78
CA PRO A 56 5.88 6.01 -15.83
C PRO A 56 5.04 6.74 -16.91
N PRO A 57 4.42 7.89 -16.62
CA PRO A 57 3.81 8.74 -17.62
C PRO A 57 4.89 9.00 -18.68
N GLU A 58 4.54 8.66 -19.91
CA GLU A 58 5.26 9.06 -21.11
C GLU A 58 5.19 10.58 -21.13
N GLY A 59 6.30 11.20 -20.71
CA GLY A 59 6.53 12.63 -20.87
C GLY A 59 7.11 12.89 -22.25
#